data_AF-A0A2N2F5B7-F1
#
_entry.id   AF-A0A2N2F5B7-F1
#
_cell.length_a   1.000
_cell.length_b   1.000
_cell.length_c   1.000
_cell.angle_alpha   90.00
_cell.angle_beta   90.00
_cell.angle_gamma   90.00
#
_symmetry.space_group_name_H-M   'P 1'
#
loop_
_entity.id
_entity.type
_entity.pdbx_description
1 polymer ?
#
loop_
_entity_poly.entity_id
_entity_poly.type
_entity_poly.pdbx_seq_one_letter_code
_entity_poly.pdbx_strand_id
1 'polypeptide(L)'
;MKKQTPAQQPSICFVAGCSGGHILPCLTLAHHEREKNPNLQVLFFTTNRALDKKIIASAAGIVTHHIALPLASASYGKFYKLPLLAWHLMRSFCTSITQLRKWHPE
;
A
#
# COMPACT_ATOMS: atom_id res chain seq x y z
N MET A 1 25.47 -26.53 7.20
CA MET A 1 25.30 -25.70 5.98
C MET A 1 24.46 -24.47 6.34
N LYS A 2 25.06 -23.27 6.40
CA LYS A 2 24.32 -22.02 6.60
C LYS A 2 23.53 -21.75 5.33
N LYS A 3 22.19 -21.71 5.39
CA LYS A 3 21.37 -21.24 4.27
C LYS A 3 21.79 -19.81 3.98
N GLN A 4 22.37 -19.56 2.80
CA GLN A 4 22.59 -18.23 2.30
C GLN A 4 21.20 -17.64 2.01
N THR A 5 20.67 -16.86 2.95
CA THR A 5 19.51 -16.02 2.71
C THR A 5 19.90 -15.04 1.59
N PRO A 6 19.17 -14.97 0.47
CA PRO A 6 19.46 -13.96 -0.55
C PRO A 6 19.46 -12.60 0.13
N ALA A 7 20.46 -11.76 -0.16
CA ALA A 7 20.62 -10.44 0.44
C ALA A 7 19.25 -9.72 0.43
N GLN A 8 18.63 -9.61 1.60
CA GLN A 8 17.29 -9.06 1.73
C GLN A 8 17.37 -7.59 1.32
N GLN A 9 16.82 -7.26 0.15
CA GLN A 9 16.70 -5.88 -0.27
C GLN A 9 15.79 -5.18 0.74
N PRO A 10 16.22 -4.05 1.34
CA PRO A 10 15.37 -3.33 2.28
C PRO A 10 14.07 -2.93 1.57
N SER A 11 12.94 -3.21 2.23
CA SER A 11 11.61 -2.94 1.70
C SER A 11 10.89 -1.93 2.59
N ILE A 12 10.32 -0.88 2.00
CA ILE A 12 9.48 0.09 2.71
C ILE A 12 8.06 0.02 2.16
N CYS A 13 7.11 0.00 3.09
CA CYS A 13 5.69 -0.01 2.80
C CYS A 13 5.09 1.39 3.04
N PHE A 14 4.47 1.94 2.01
CA PHE A 14 3.74 3.20 2.05
C PHE A 14 2.25 2.93 1.85
N VAL A 15 1.41 3.61 2.64
CA VAL A 15 -0.05 3.46 2.59
C VAL A 15 -0.66 4.85 2.48
N ALA A 16 -1.28 5.16 1.33
CA ALA A 16 -1.96 6.42 1.11
C ALA A 16 -3.12 6.27 0.14
N GLY A 17 -4.23 6.95 0.38
CA GLY A 17 -5.40 6.86 -0.49
C GLY A 17 -6.49 7.86 -0.15
N CYS A 18 -7.65 7.72 -0.79
CA CYS A 18 -8.84 8.56 -0.65
C CYS A 18 -8.73 10.00 -1.18
N SER A 19 -7.54 10.60 -1.28
CA SER A 19 -7.34 11.95 -1.82
C SER A 19 -5.93 12.12 -2.41
N GLY A 20 -5.82 12.86 -3.53
CA GLY A 20 -4.53 13.24 -4.10
C GLY A 20 -3.62 13.97 -3.13
N GLY A 21 -4.20 14.72 -2.18
CA GLY A 21 -3.44 15.44 -1.14
C GLY A 21 -2.68 14.55 -0.15
N HIS A 22 -3.08 13.28 0.00
CA HIS A 22 -2.33 12.31 0.82
C HIS A 22 -1.41 11.41 -0.01
N ILE A 23 -1.79 11.14 -1.26
CA ILE A 23 -1.00 10.27 -2.15
C ILE A 23 0.27 10.96 -2.62
N LEU A 24 0.20 12.24 -3.00
CA LEU A 24 1.36 12.98 -3.53
C LEU A 24 2.52 13.09 -2.51
N PRO A 25 2.30 13.57 -1.27
CA PRO A 25 3.37 13.68 -0.28
C PRO A 25 3.98 12.31 0.06
N CYS A 26 3.14 11.28 0.11
CA CYS A 26 3.56 9.91 0.36
C CYS A 26 4.44 9.36 -0.77
N LEU A 27 4.08 9.65 -2.04
CA LEU A 27 4.92 9.35 -3.20
C LEU A 27 6.24 10.13 -3.18
N THR A 28 6.23 11.40 -2.78
CA THR A 28 7.46 12.21 -2.66
C THR A 28 8.41 11.61 -1.62
N LEU A 29 7.90 11.15 -0.48
CA LEU A 29 8.70 10.43 0.51
C LEU A 29 9.26 9.12 -0.06
N ALA A 30 8.43 8.34 -0.75
CA ALA A 30 8.88 7.10 -1.40
C ALA A 30 9.98 7.35 -2.43
N HIS A 31 9.89 8.43 -3.20
CA HIS A 31 10.92 8.85 -4.15
C HIS A 31 12.24 9.13 -3.45
N HIS A 32 12.20 9.96 -2.40
CA HIS A 32 13.38 10.36 -1.65
C HIS A 32 14.09 9.17 -0.98
N GLU A 33 13.33 8.22 -0.44
CA GLU A 33 13.91 6.99 0.13
C GLU A 33 14.56 6.10 -0.94
N ARG A 34 14.01 6.08 -2.16
CA ARG A 34 14.60 5.35 -3.28
C ARG A 34 15.84 6.05 -3.87
N GLU A 35 15.89 7.38 -3.85
CA GLU A 35 17.09 8.13 -4.23
C GLU A 35 18.26 7.82 -3.30
N LYS A 36 17.98 7.71 -1.99
CA LYS A 36 18.99 7.30 -1.00
C LYS A 36 19.40 5.84 -1.15
N ASN A 37 18.46 4.97 -1.48
CA ASN A 37 18.66 3.53 -1.61
C ASN A 37 18.05 3.01 -2.92
N PRO A 38 18.83 2.97 -4.02
CA PRO A 38 18.31 2.56 -5.34
C PRO A 38 17.79 1.12 -5.40
N ASN A 39 18.28 0.25 -4.52
CA ASN A 39 17.85 -1.15 -4.37
C ASN A 39 16.66 -1.33 -3.41
N LEU A 40 16.08 -0.24 -2.90
CA LEU A 40 14.93 -0.29 -2.00
C LEU A 40 13.68 -0.75 -2.76
N GLN A 41 12.98 -1.75 -2.21
CA GLN A 41 11.66 -2.13 -2.71
C GLN A 41 10.59 -1.25 -2.07
N VAL A 42 9.81 -0.56 -2.92
CA VAL A 42 8.72 0.32 -2.48
C VAL A 42 7.39 -0.38 -2.74
N LEU A 43 6.72 -0.80 -1.66
CA LEU A 43 5.36 -1.33 -1.71
C LEU A 43 4.40 -0.19 -1.41
N PHE A 44 3.45 0.07 -2.31
CA PHE A 44 2.52 1.17 -2.17
C PHE A 44 1.07 0.67 -2.16
N PHE A 45 0.38 0.88 -1.05
CA PHE A 45 -1.02 0.52 -0.86
C PHE A 45 -1.91 1.75 -1.09
N THR A 46 -2.87 1.65 -1.99
CA THR A 46 -3.86 2.72 -2.23
C THR A 46 -5.29 2.22 -2.23
N THR A 47 -6.25 3.15 -2.27
CA THR A 47 -7.64 2.76 -2.55
C THR A 47 -7.84 2.45 -4.03
N ASN A 48 -8.87 1.64 -4.33
CA ASN A 48 -9.27 1.28 -5.69
C ASN A 48 -10.03 2.40 -6.44
N ARG A 49 -9.77 3.68 -6.13
CA ARG A 49 -10.37 4.83 -6.81
C ARG A 49 -9.64 5.09 -8.13
N ALA A 50 -10.37 5.55 -9.15
CA ALA A 50 -9.80 5.84 -10.47
C ALA A 50 -8.70 6.91 -10.41
N LEU A 51 -8.87 7.91 -9.55
CA LEU A 51 -7.89 8.97 -9.33
C LEU A 51 -6.58 8.43 -8.73
N ASP A 52 -6.68 7.63 -7.67
CA ASP A 52 -5.54 6.98 -7.02
C ASP A 52 -4.75 6.13 -8.02
N LYS A 53 -5.44 5.32 -8.83
CA LYS A 53 -4.81 4.53 -9.89
C LYS A 53 -4.07 5.40 -10.90
N LYS A 54 -4.65 6.53 -11.30
CA LYS A 54 -4.02 7.45 -12.27
C LYS A 54 -2.76 8.08 -11.70
N ILE A 55 -2.79 8.49 -10.43
CA ILE A 55 -1.64 9.08 -9.74
C ILE A 55 -0.51 8.05 -9.59
N ILE A 56 -0.82 6.82 -9.18
CA ILE A 56 0.18 5.75 -9.05
C ILE A 56 0.72 5.31 -10.41
N ALA A 57 -0.12 5.22 -11.45
CA ALA A 57 0.33 4.90 -12.79
C ALA A 57 1.35 5.93 -13.32
N SER A 58 1.15 7.22 -13.03
CA SER A 58 2.14 8.26 -13.34
C SER A 58 3.44 8.11 -12.54
N ALA A 59 3.41 7.43 -11.40
CA ALA A 59 4.54 7.20 -10.50
C ALA A 59 5.10 5.76 -10.57
N ALA A 60 4.77 5.00 -11.63
CA ALA A 60 5.18 3.60 -11.79
C ALA A 60 6.71 3.40 -11.77
N GLY A 61 7.50 4.43 -12.05
CA GLY A 61 8.96 4.40 -11.93
C GLY A 61 9.47 4.37 -10.48
N ILE A 62 8.65 4.77 -9.51
CA ILE A 62 9.00 4.93 -8.08
C ILE A 62 8.52 3.73 -7.27
N VAL A 63 7.32 3.25 -7.56
CA VAL A 63 6.64 2.16 -6.85
C VAL A 63 6.98 0.81 -7.47
N THR A 64 7.58 -0.09 -6.69
CA THR A 64 7.90 -1.46 -7.13
C THR A 64 6.66 -2.33 -7.21
N HIS A 65 5.77 -2.23 -6.20
CA HIS A 65 4.54 -2.99 -6.15
C HIS A 65 3.37 -2.12 -5.71
N HIS A 66 2.32 -2.09 -6.53
CA HIS A 66 1.07 -1.38 -6.21
C HIS A 66 -0.02 -2.35 -5.76
N ILE A 67 -0.58 -2.11 -4.58
CA ILE A 67 -1.65 -2.94 -4.03
C ILE A 67 -2.89 -2.04 -3.82
N ALA A 68 -3.86 -2.19 -4.73
CA ALA A 68 -5.13 -1.49 -4.63
C ALA A 68 -6.07 -2.23 -3.67
N LEU A 69 -6.35 -1.63 -2.52
CA LEU A 69 -7.32 -2.14 -1.56
C LEU A 69 -8.72 -1.59 -1.89
N PRO A 70 -9.77 -2.44 -1.88
CA PRO A 70 -11.15 -1.99 -2.05
C PRO A 70 -11.64 -1.35 -0.73
N LEU A 71 -11.07 -0.20 -0.36
CA LEU A 71 -11.65 0.65 0.66
C LEU A 71 -12.89 1.32 0.07
N ALA A 72 -14.04 0.68 0.29
CA ALA A 72 -15.33 1.30 0.08
C ALA A 72 -15.36 2.59 0.91
N SER A 73 -15.62 3.73 0.26
CA SER A 73 -15.78 4.97 1.01
C SER A 73 -16.94 4.80 1.96
N ALA A 74 -16.64 4.76 3.27
CA ALA A 74 -17.64 4.89 4.30
C ALA A 74 -18.37 6.20 4.01
N SER A 75 -19.60 6.11 3.51
CA SER A 75 -20.44 7.29 3.36
C SER A 75 -20.80 7.72 4.78
N TYR A 76 -20.01 8.67 5.31
CA TYR A 76 -20.22 9.29 6.61
C TYR A 76 -21.62 9.90 6.61
N GLY A 77 -22.55 9.27 7.33
CA GLY A 77 -23.95 9.68 7.40
C GLY A 77 -24.96 8.54 7.53
N LYS A 78 -24.57 7.27 7.31
CA LYS A 78 -25.50 6.12 7.41
C LYS A 78 -24.98 5.07 8.38
N PHE A 79 -25.30 5.23 9.68
CA PHE A 79 -24.95 4.28 10.75
C PHE A 79 -25.38 2.84 10.45
N TYR A 80 -26.47 2.63 9.70
CA TYR A 80 -26.93 1.31 9.26
C TYR A 80 -25.97 0.56 8.32
N LYS A 81 -24.96 1.24 7.73
CA LYS A 81 -23.91 0.60 6.91
C LYS A 81 -22.63 0.29 7.69
N LEU A 82 -22.57 0.60 8.99
CA LEU A 82 -21.43 0.28 9.85
C LEU A 82 -21.07 -1.22 9.91
N PRO A 83 -22.01 -2.18 10.02
CA PRO A 83 -21.61 -3.60 10.01
C PRO A 83 -20.99 -4.01 8.68
N LEU A 84 -21.47 -3.45 7.56
CA LEU A 84 -20.88 -3.68 6.24
C LEU A 84 -19.48 -3.07 6.14
N LEU A 85 -19.28 -1.87 6.69
CA LEU A 85 -17.96 -1.22 6.78
C LEU A 85 -17.01 -2.05 7.64
N ALA A 86 -17.46 -2.52 8.79
CA ALA A 86 -16.68 -3.37 9.69
C ALA A 86 -16.26 -4.67 8.99
N TRP A 87 -17.17 -5.29 8.22
CA TRP A 87 -16.84 -6.46 7.40
C TRP A 87 -15.76 -6.15 6.35
N HIS A 88 -15.88 -5.04 5.63
CA HIS A 88 -14.87 -4.62 4.65
C HIS A 88 -13.52 -4.28 5.30
N LEU A 89 -13.52 -3.64 6.46
CA LEU A 89 -12.33 -3.36 7.25
C LEU A 89 -11.67 -4.64 7.71
N MET A 90 -12.44 -5.57 8.30
CA MET A 90 -11.92 -6.83 8.81
C MET A 90 -11.37 -7.69 7.68
N ARG A 91 -12.06 -7.78 6.54
CA ARG A 91 -11.57 -8.47 5.34
C ARG A 91 -10.30 -7.82 4.80
N SER A 92 -10.24 -6.49 4.74
CA SER A 92 -9.03 -5.77 4.28
C SER A 92 -7.87 -5.98 5.24
N PHE A 93 -8.12 -5.96 6.54
CA PHE A 93 -7.13 -6.19 7.59
C PHE A 93 -6.56 -7.61 7.51
N CYS A 94 -7.41 -8.63 7.39
CA CYS A 94 -6.95 -10.00 7.17
C CYS A 94 -6.16 -10.13 5.86
N THR A 95 -6.62 -9.49 4.78
CA THR A 95 -5.90 -9.52 3.49
C THR A 95 -4.52 -8.87 3.61
N SER A 96 -4.41 -7.70 4.24
CA SER A 96 -3.14 -7.02 4.49
C SER A 96 -2.20 -7.87 5.36
N ILE A 97 -2.71 -8.51 6.42
CA ILE A 97 -1.91 -9.42 7.26
C ILE A 97 -1.40 -10.62 6.45
N THR A 98 -2.26 -11.24 5.63
CA THR A 98 -1.84 -12.37 4.79
C THR A 98 -0.80 -11.98 3.74
N GLN A 99 -0.89 -10.76 3.18
CA GLN A 99 0.13 -10.26 2.26
C GLN A 99 1.42 -9.93 3.01
N LEU A 100 1.36 -9.24 4.15
CA LEU A 100 2.55 -8.93 4.95
C LEU A 100 3.30 -10.20 5.39
N ARG A 101 2.57 -11.25 5.78
CA ARG A 101 3.16 -12.57 6.10
C ARG A 101 3.81 -13.27 4.91
N LYS A 102 3.38 -13.01 3.67
CA LYS A 102 4.05 -13.54 2.47
C LYS A 102 5.37 -12.84 2.18
N TRP A 103 5.51 -11.58 2.56
CA TRP A 103 6.70 -10.77 2.30
C TRP A 103 7.70 -10.75 3.48
N HIS A 104 7.31 -11.26 4.65
CA HIS A 104 8.19 -11.50 5.78
C HIS A 104 8.43 -13.01 5.97
N PRO A 105 9.32 -13.64 5.17
CA PRO A 105 9.71 -15.02 5.40
C PRO A 105 10.65 -15.05 6.61
N GLU A 106 10.20 -15.72 7.68
CA GLU A 106 11.11 -16.26 8.69
C GLU A 106 11.91 -17.44 8.10
#